data_AF-A0A5N7DGN4-F1
#
_entry.id   AF-A0A5N7DGN4-F1
#
_cell.length_a   1.000
_cell.length_b   1.000
_cell.length_c   1.000
_cell.angle_alpha   90.00
_cell.angle_beta   90.00
_cell.angle_gamma   90.00
#
_symmetry.space_group_name_H-M   'P 1'
#
loop_
_entity.id
_entity.type
_entity.pdbx_description
1 polymer ?
#
loop_
_entity_poly.entity_id
_entity_poly.type
_entity_poly.pdbx_seq_one_letter_code
_entity_poly.pdbx_strand_id
1 'polypeptide(L)'
;MEAWVDLEHQRPADVFQWMMDAATGEQVELNDLAQRVLLLSVTSIHTTTLTRTQTMYDLCAHSEHFEPFRNEPVERDTKIQSLFQLMWNRTTDRPVTFSNGLHLPAGTRLAVPLNEILQDPAKVTGVDPSTYDAFRCSHIREKQDNPANAQKYLMAKTI
;
A
#
# COMPACT_ATOMS: atom_id res chain seq x y z
N MET A 1 -13.55 -50.77 13.86
CA MET A 1 -12.28 -50.10 14.21
C MET A 1 -12.04 -49.11 13.10
N GLU A 2 -12.42 -47.85 13.31
CA GLU A 2 -12.28 -46.81 12.28
C GLU A 2 -10.80 -46.51 12.07
N ALA A 3 -10.39 -46.60 10.80
CA ALA A 3 -9.06 -46.26 10.36
C ALA A 3 -8.94 -44.73 10.40
N TRP A 4 -8.15 -44.24 11.35
CA TRP A 4 -7.67 -42.86 11.31
C TRP A 4 -6.86 -42.69 10.03
N VAL A 5 -7.37 -41.87 9.11
CA VAL A 5 -6.61 -41.41 7.96
C VAL A 5 -5.46 -40.59 8.53
N ASP A 6 -4.23 -41.11 8.42
CA ASP A 6 -3.02 -40.30 8.62
C ASP A 6 -3.07 -39.19 7.57
N LEU A 7 -3.61 -38.03 7.96
CA LEU A 7 -3.49 -36.80 7.21
C LEU A 7 -1.99 -36.49 7.17
N GLU A 8 -1.33 -36.84 6.05
CA GLU A 8 0.04 -36.42 5.78
C GLU A 8 0.14 -34.93 6.11
N HIS A 9 0.98 -34.60 7.10
CA HIS A 9 1.17 -33.23 7.56
C HIS A 9 1.87 -32.44 6.44
N GLN A 10 1.07 -31.85 5.56
CA GLN A 10 1.56 -30.97 4.51
C GLN A 10 1.96 -29.63 5.13
N ARG A 11 3.20 -29.20 4.84
CA ARG A 11 3.71 -27.91 5.28
C ARG A 11 2.80 -26.80 4.74
N PRO A 12 2.19 -25.96 5.59
CA PRO A 12 1.31 -24.88 5.15
C PRO A 12 2.07 -23.85 4.30
N ALA A 13 1.47 -23.38 3.21
CA ALA A 13 2.01 -22.29 2.40
C ALA A 13 1.40 -20.95 2.85
N ASP A 14 1.66 -20.57 4.10
CA ASP A 14 1.14 -19.34 4.70
C ASP A 14 2.27 -18.41 5.17
N VAL A 15 1.88 -17.18 5.50
CA VAL A 15 2.83 -16.14 5.94
C VAL A 15 3.57 -16.52 7.21
N PHE A 16 2.96 -17.32 8.07
CA PHE A 16 3.60 -17.78 9.30
C PHE A 16 4.73 -18.76 8.97
N GLN A 17 4.48 -19.71 8.07
CA GLN A 17 5.51 -20.60 7.56
C GLN A 17 6.63 -19.83 6.86
N TRP A 18 6.31 -18.85 6.01
CA TRP A 18 7.35 -18.03 5.35
C TRP A 18 8.18 -17.22 6.35
N MET A 19 7.56 -16.72 7.42
CA MET A 19 8.27 -16.01 8.49
C MET A 19 9.20 -16.94 9.27
N MET A 20 8.76 -18.15 9.60
CA MET A 20 9.62 -19.16 10.25
C MET A 20 10.81 -19.55 9.36
N ASP A 21 10.59 -19.67 8.05
CA ASP A 21 11.62 -20.08 7.09
C ASP A 21 12.67 -18.99 6.86
N ALA A 22 12.27 -17.72 6.96
CA ALA A 22 13.14 -16.57 6.80
C ALA A 22 13.81 -16.10 8.10
N ALA A 23 13.33 -16.55 9.27
CA ALA A 23 13.83 -16.12 10.57
C ALA A 23 15.27 -16.61 10.81
N THR A 24 16.15 -15.72 11.27
CA THR A 24 17.54 -16.04 11.63
C THR A 24 17.92 -15.44 12.99
N GLY A 25 18.77 -16.16 13.75
CA GLY A 25 19.24 -15.71 15.06
C GLY A 25 18.11 -15.49 16.06
N GLU A 26 18.07 -14.31 16.68
CA GLU A 26 17.06 -13.89 17.66
C GLU A 26 15.62 -13.89 17.11
N GLN A 27 15.46 -13.83 15.78
CA GLN A 27 14.15 -13.80 15.14
C GLN A 27 13.41 -15.15 15.16
N VAL A 28 14.10 -16.23 15.54
CA VAL A 28 13.53 -17.57 15.69
C VAL A 28 12.84 -17.72 17.05
N GLU A 29 13.14 -16.83 18.01
CA GLU A 29 12.57 -16.89 19.34
C GLU A 29 11.05 -16.71 19.30
N LEU A 30 10.33 -17.56 20.05
CA LEU A 30 8.87 -17.66 20.00
C LEU A 30 8.18 -16.31 20.25
N ASN A 31 8.72 -15.52 21.18
CA ASN A 31 8.16 -14.22 21.53
C ASN A 31 8.32 -13.19 20.40
N ASP A 32 9.45 -13.21 19.67
CA ASP A 32 9.69 -12.30 18.54
C ASP A 32 8.80 -12.68 17.34
N LEU A 33 8.67 -13.99 17.04
CA LEU A 33 7.75 -14.48 16.02
C LEU A 33 6.30 -14.10 16.33
N ALA A 34 5.84 -14.35 17.57
CA ALA A 34 4.50 -14.00 18.00
C ALA A 34 4.24 -12.48 17.88
N GLN A 35 5.19 -11.66 18.32
CA GLN A 35 5.09 -10.20 18.23
C GLN A 35 5.01 -9.72 16.78
N ARG A 36 5.79 -10.29 15.86
CA ARG A 36 5.75 -9.94 14.43
C ARG A 36 4.44 -10.32 13.78
N VAL A 37 3.92 -11.51 14.06
CA VAL A 37 2.62 -11.95 13.53
C VAL A 37 1.51 -11.04 14.02
N LEU A 38 1.49 -10.70 15.32
CA LEU A 38 0.50 -9.77 15.89
C LEU A 38 0.59 -8.39 15.25
N LEU A 39 1.81 -7.86 15.06
CA LEU A 39 2.02 -6.58 14.39
C LEU A 39 1.53 -6.62 12.93
N LEU A 40 1.84 -7.68 12.20
CA LEU A 40 1.39 -7.87 10.82
C LEU A 40 -0.13 -7.96 10.73
N SER A 41 -0.79 -8.70 11.63
CA SER A 41 -2.25 -8.77 11.69
C SER A 41 -2.89 -7.42 11.98
N VAL A 42 -2.40 -6.69 12.99
CA VAL A 42 -2.95 -5.36 13.35
C VAL A 42 -2.76 -4.36 12.22
N THR A 43 -1.57 -4.31 11.61
CA THR A 43 -1.26 -3.36 10.53
C THR A 43 -2.04 -3.64 9.25
N SER A 44 -2.17 -4.93 8.87
CA SER A 44 -2.96 -5.33 7.70
C SER A 44 -4.46 -5.07 7.85
N ILE A 45 -5.01 -5.23 9.06
CA ILE A 45 -6.41 -4.90 9.35
C ILE A 45 -6.62 -3.38 9.25
N HIS A 46 -5.71 -2.58 9.80
CA HIS A 46 -5.87 -1.13 9.84
C HIS A 46 -5.85 -0.50 8.43
N THR A 47 -4.89 -0.88 7.57
CA THR A 47 -4.80 -0.36 6.20
C THR A 47 -6.01 -0.77 5.36
N THR A 48 -6.42 -2.04 5.42
CA THR A 48 -7.56 -2.54 4.63
C THR A 48 -8.90 -1.96 5.09
N THR A 49 -9.12 -1.83 6.41
CA THR A 49 -10.37 -1.29 6.97
C THR A 49 -10.54 0.19 6.67
N LEU A 50 -9.46 0.97 6.74
CA LEU A 50 -9.50 2.39 6.39
C LEU A 50 -9.78 2.58 4.89
N THR A 51 -9.04 1.88 4.02
CA THR A 51 -9.26 1.94 2.57
C THR A 51 -10.68 1.50 2.20
N ARG A 52 -11.18 0.42 2.82
CA ARG A 52 -12.54 -0.09 2.60
C ARG A 52 -13.60 0.93 3.03
N THR A 53 -13.47 1.49 4.23
CA THR A 53 -14.43 2.45 4.77
C THR A 53 -14.46 3.73 3.94
N GLN A 54 -13.29 4.26 3.56
CA GLN A 54 -13.19 5.41 2.67
C GLN A 54 -13.86 5.14 1.32
N THR A 55 -13.57 3.99 0.71
CA THR A 55 -14.22 3.60 -0.55
C THR A 55 -15.74 3.55 -0.41
N MET A 56 -16.25 3.08 0.72
CA MET A 56 -17.69 3.08 0.98
C MET A 56 -18.25 4.50 1.06
N TYR A 57 -17.59 5.42 1.76
CA TYR A 57 -18.01 6.82 1.81
C TYR A 57 -17.98 7.50 0.44
N ASP A 58 -16.91 7.28 -0.33
CA ASP A 58 -16.78 7.83 -1.69
C ASP A 58 -17.89 7.28 -2.61
N LEU A 59 -18.24 5.98 -2.50
CA LEU A 59 -19.34 5.38 -3.24
C LEU A 59 -20.71 5.93 -2.85
N CYS A 60 -20.93 6.17 -1.56
CA CYS A 60 -22.17 6.78 -1.08
C CYS A 60 -22.31 8.24 -1.55
N ALA A 61 -21.20 8.97 -1.71
CA ALA A 61 -21.19 10.34 -2.22
C ALA A 61 -21.30 10.42 -3.76
N HIS A 62 -20.83 9.39 -4.48
CA HIS A 62 -20.79 9.36 -5.95
C HIS A 62 -21.49 8.11 -6.52
N SER A 63 -22.79 7.97 -6.23
CA SER A 63 -23.59 6.80 -6.63
C SER A 63 -23.74 6.63 -8.15
N GLU A 64 -23.46 7.66 -8.95
CA GLU A 64 -23.49 7.61 -10.42
C GLU A 64 -22.48 6.61 -11.03
N HIS A 65 -21.47 6.19 -10.27
CA HIS A 65 -20.47 5.23 -10.74
C HIS A 65 -20.88 3.75 -10.51
N PHE A 66 -22.03 3.45 -9.89
CA PHE A 66 -22.45 2.07 -9.59
C PHE A 66 -22.60 1.17 -10.82
N GLU A 67 -23.05 1.73 -11.95
CA GLU A 67 -23.33 0.97 -13.17
C GLU A 67 -22.06 0.40 -13.83
N PRO A 68 -21.01 1.20 -14.08
CA PRO A 68 -19.74 0.67 -14.62
C PRO A 68 -19.06 -0.36 -13.68
N PHE A 69 -19.30 -0.32 -12.37
CA PHE A 69 -18.70 -1.28 -11.43
C PHE A 69 -19.25 -2.71 -11.52
N ARG A 70 -20.38 -2.95 -12.18
CA ARG A 70 -20.93 -4.31 -12.33
C ARG A 70 -20.24 -5.13 -13.42
N ASN A 71 -19.63 -4.46 -14.40
CA ASN A 71 -19.18 -5.10 -15.64
C ASN A 71 -17.66 -5.31 -15.70
N GLU A 72 -16.87 -4.71 -14.80
CA GLU A 72 -15.41 -4.80 -14.88
C GLU A 72 -14.74 -4.82 -13.49
N PRO A 73 -13.79 -5.74 -13.24
CA PRO A 73 -12.93 -5.70 -12.05
C PRO A 73 -11.84 -4.64 -12.24
N VAL A 74 -12.21 -3.36 -12.12
CA VAL A 74 -11.27 -2.25 -12.21
C VAL A 74 -10.57 -2.04 -10.86
N GLU A 75 -9.25 -2.06 -10.87
CA GLU A 75 -8.40 -1.65 -9.76
C GLU A 75 -8.66 -0.15 -9.48
N ARG A 76 -9.34 0.14 -8.37
CA ARG A 76 -9.72 1.52 -8.01
C ARG A 76 -8.56 2.27 -7.39
N ASP A 77 -8.38 3.50 -7.85
CA ASP A 77 -7.63 4.49 -7.09
C ASP A 77 -8.45 4.92 -5.87
N THR A 78 -8.20 4.26 -4.76
CA THR A 78 -8.54 4.87 -3.48
C THR A 78 -7.59 6.03 -3.29
N LYS A 79 -8.10 7.28 -3.23
CA LYS A 79 -7.29 8.40 -2.72
C LYS A 79 -6.72 7.93 -1.38
N ILE A 80 -5.41 7.64 -1.35
CA ILE A 80 -4.75 7.12 -0.15
C ILE A 80 -4.98 8.16 0.92
N GLN A 81 -5.79 7.80 1.92
CA GLN A 81 -6.14 8.73 2.97
C GLN A 81 -4.86 9.24 3.63
N SER A 82 -4.88 10.52 3.95
CA SER A 82 -3.79 11.31 4.52
C SER A 82 -3.20 10.76 5.84
N LEU A 83 -3.84 9.76 6.45
CA LEU A 83 -3.47 9.23 7.78
C LEU A 83 -2.20 8.36 7.79
N PHE A 84 -1.69 7.92 6.64
CA PHE A 84 -0.39 7.22 6.55
C PHE A 84 0.79 8.13 6.16
N GLN A 85 0.54 9.41 5.89
CA GLN A 85 1.57 10.32 5.36
C GLN A 85 2.71 10.61 6.33
N LEU A 86 2.48 10.38 7.63
CA LEU A 86 3.48 10.54 8.68
C LEU A 86 4.24 9.25 9.00
N MET A 87 4.02 8.14 8.28
CA MET A 87 4.70 6.86 8.60
C MET A 87 6.08 6.71 7.98
N TRP A 88 6.42 7.51 6.97
CA TRP A 88 7.79 7.60 6.47
C TRP A 88 8.57 8.65 7.23
N ASN A 89 8.77 8.40 8.52
CA ASN A 89 9.73 9.15 9.30
C ASN A 89 11.10 8.49 9.14
N ARG A 90 12.08 9.25 8.68
CA ARG A 90 13.50 8.90 8.76
C ARG A 90 14.21 9.96 9.57
N THR A 91 15.01 9.55 10.54
CA THR A 91 15.88 10.47 11.26
C THR A 91 17.27 10.37 10.66
N THR A 92 17.88 11.50 10.35
CA THR A 92 19.27 11.55 9.92
C THR A 92 20.18 11.25 11.11
N ASP A 93 20.91 10.14 11.07
CA ASP A 93 21.89 9.81 12.13
C ASP A 93 23.16 10.66 11.99
N ARG A 94 23.48 11.09 10.77
CA ARG A 94 24.66 11.90 10.43
C ARG A 94 24.25 13.11 9.60
N PRO A 95 25.04 14.20 9.64
CA PRO A 95 24.77 15.34 8.77
C PRO A 95 24.91 14.91 7.30
N VAL A 96 23.93 15.26 6.47
CA VAL A 96 23.90 14.92 5.04
C VAL A 96 23.78 16.20 4.23
N THR A 97 24.69 16.38 3.27
CA THR A 97 24.57 17.42 2.26
C THR A 97 24.03 16.80 0.98
N PHE A 98 22.89 17.27 0.51
CA PHE A 98 22.32 16.83 -0.76
C PHE A 98 23.02 17.51 -1.96
N SER A 99 22.86 16.93 -3.14
CA SER A 99 23.42 17.47 -4.39
C SER A 99 22.91 18.87 -4.76
N ASN A 100 21.78 19.29 -4.21
CA ASN A 100 21.21 20.63 -4.36
C ASN A 100 21.77 21.65 -3.35
N GLY A 101 22.77 21.28 -2.53
CA GLY A 101 23.41 22.15 -1.55
C GLY A 101 22.68 22.24 -0.20
N LEU A 102 21.54 21.57 -0.02
CA LEU A 102 20.84 21.53 1.26
C LEU A 102 21.62 20.69 2.27
N HIS A 103 22.03 21.31 3.38
CA HIS A 103 22.71 20.66 4.49
C HIS A 103 21.74 20.35 5.62
N LEU A 104 21.55 19.06 5.92
CA LEU A 104 20.75 18.61 7.05
C LEU A 104 21.66 18.26 8.23
N PRO A 105 21.43 18.86 9.42
CA PRO A 105 22.13 18.44 10.63
C PRO A 105 21.64 17.08 11.12
N ALA A 106 22.51 16.36 11.85
CA ALA A 106 22.14 15.11 12.50
C ALA A 106 20.97 15.32 13.47
N GLY A 107 20.06 14.36 13.55
CA GLY A 107 18.84 14.40 14.35
C GLY A 107 17.63 14.99 13.62
N THR A 108 17.77 15.46 12.38
CA THR A 108 16.64 15.99 11.61
C THR A 108 15.70 14.87 11.18
N ARG A 109 14.40 15.00 11.51
CA ARG A 109 13.35 14.11 11.04
C ARG A 109 12.87 14.55 9.66
N LEU A 110 12.89 13.60 8.73
CA LEU A 110 12.37 13.74 7.39
C LEU A 110 11.03 13.03 7.30
N ALA A 111 10.05 13.73 6.76
CA ALA A 111 8.75 13.20 6.37
C ALA A 111 8.51 13.55 4.91
N VAL A 112 7.80 12.67 4.20
CA VAL A 112 7.43 12.92 2.80
C VAL A 112 6.01 13.50 2.78
N PRO A 113 5.81 14.72 2.26
CA PRO A 113 4.49 15.35 2.20
C PRO A 113 3.67 14.72 1.06
N LEU A 114 3.20 13.50 1.27
CA LEU A 114 2.43 12.76 0.29
C LEU A 114 1.12 13.48 -0.10
N ASN A 115 0.46 14.21 0.81
CA ASN A 115 -0.76 14.96 0.46
C ASN A 115 -0.45 15.99 -0.62
N GLU A 116 0.60 16.76 -0.40
CA GLU A 116 0.96 17.87 -1.29
C GLU A 116 1.38 17.33 -2.66
N ILE A 117 2.12 16.21 -2.69
CA ILE A 117 2.49 15.55 -3.94
C ILE A 117 1.25 15.04 -4.69
N LEU A 118 0.26 14.49 -3.99
CA LEU A 118 -0.97 13.96 -4.58
C LEU A 118 -2.00 15.06 -4.94
N GLN A 119 -1.82 16.28 -4.41
CA GLN A 119 -2.64 17.44 -4.74
C GLN A 119 -1.94 18.38 -5.74
N ASP A 120 -0.71 18.07 -6.16
CA ASP A 120 0.07 18.86 -7.11
C ASP A 120 -0.45 18.66 -8.55
N PRO A 121 -1.02 19.70 -9.19
CA PRO A 121 -1.52 19.62 -10.57
C PRO A 121 -0.43 19.31 -11.60
N ALA A 122 0.85 19.56 -11.28
CA ALA A 122 1.96 19.26 -12.17
C ALA A 122 2.36 17.77 -12.17
N LYS A 123 1.99 17.02 -11.12
CA LYS A 123 2.34 15.60 -10.95
C LYS A 123 1.18 14.67 -11.17
N VAL A 124 -0.03 15.08 -10.76
CA VAL A 124 -1.24 14.29 -10.94
C VAL A 124 -1.90 14.70 -12.25
N THR A 125 -1.81 13.83 -13.25
CA THR A 125 -2.44 14.05 -14.55
C THR A 125 -3.94 13.79 -14.48
N GLY A 126 -4.75 14.62 -15.17
CA GLY A 126 -6.22 14.51 -15.19
C GLY A 126 -6.95 15.79 -14.77
N VAL A 127 -8.23 15.65 -14.36
CA VAL A 127 -9.04 16.74 -13.79
C VAL A 127 -8.44 17.20 -12.46
N ASP A 128 -8.75 18.44 -12.05
CA ASP A 128 -8.39 19.05 -10.76
C ASP A 128 -8.15 18.02 -9.61
N PRO A 129 -6.98 18.01 -8.96
CA PRO A 129 -6.61 17.01 -7.93
C PRO A 129 -7.59 16.93 -6.75
N SER A 130 -8.30 18.02 -6.44
CA SER A 130 -9.36 18.03 -5.42
C SER A 130 -10.54 17.15 -5.79
N THR A 131 -10.83 17.00 -7.08
CA THR A 131 -11.99 16.24 -7.58
C THR A 131 -11.72 14.74 -7.51
N TYR A 132 -12.70 13.99 -6.99
CA TYR A 132 -12.65 12.52 -6.97
C TYR A 132 -12.91 11.98 -8.38
N ASP A 133 -11.99 11.15 -8.89
CA ASP A 133 -12.13 10.41 -10.14
C ASP A 133 -11.62 8.99 -9.87
N ALA A 134 -12.55 8.04 -9.81
CA ALA A 134 -12.26 6.64 -9.50
C ALA A 134 -11.44 5.93 -10.58
N PHE A 135 -11.45 6.46 -11.81
CA PHE A 135 -10.83 5.85 -12.98
C PHE A 135 -9.55 6.57 -13.41
N ARG A 136 -9.05 7.51 -12.60
CA ARG A 136 -7.88 8.35 -12.91
C ARG A 136 -6.66 7.54 -13.38
N CYS A 137 -6.21 6.53 -12.64
CA CYS A 137 -5.12 5.66 -13.09
C CYS A 137 -5.49 4.80 -14.30
N SER A 138 -6.76 4.41 -14.48
CA SER A 138 -7.17 3.68 -15.70
C SER A 138 -7.04 4.56 -16.94
N HIS A 139 -7.55 5.78 -16.87
CA HIS A 139 -7.43 6.77 -17.95
C HIS A 139 -5.97 7.05 -18.31
N ILE A 140 -5.06 7.09 -17.33
CA ILE A 140 -3.63 7.31 -17.57
C ILE A 140 -2.97 6.11 -18.25
N ARG A 141 -3.42 4.88 -17.95
CA ARG A 141 -2.91 3.64 -18.57
C ARG A 141 -3.44 3.46 -19.99
N GLU A 142 -4.70 3.83 -20.24
CA GLU A 142 -5.35 3.72 -21.54
C GLU A 142 -4.90 4.79 -22.53
N LYS A 143 -4.42 5.95 -22.04
CA LYS A 143 -3.78 6.96 -22.89
C LYS A 143 -2.52 6.38 -23.56
N GLN A 144 -2.66 6.11 -24.85
CA GLN A 144 -1.68 5.45 -25.74
C GLN A 144 -0.41 6.27 -26.04
N ASP A 145 -0.20 7.36 -25.30
CA ASP A 145 0.85 8.35 -25.54
C ASP A 145 2.20 7.94 -24.94
N ASN A 146 2.24 6.96 -24.02
CA ASN A 146 3.49 6.42 -23.48
C ASN A 146 3.37 4.96 -23.01
N PRO A 147 3.98 3.97 -23.70
CA PRO A 147 3.91 2.55 -23.33
C PRO A 147 4.55 2.24 -21.95
N ALA A 148 5.38 3.13 -21.40
CA ALA A 148 5.93 2.98 -20.06
C ALA A 148 4.89 3.18 -18.94
N ASN A 149 3.74 3.81 -19.23
CA ASN A 149 2.69 4.05 -18.25
C ASN A 149 1.81 2.83 -17.99
N ALA A 150 1.83 1.83 -18.88
CA ALA A 150 1.01 0.63 -18.78
C ALA A 150 1.25 -0.17 -17.48
N GLN A 151 2.46 -0.14 -16.93
CA GLN A 151 2.82 -0.87 -15.70
C GLN A 151 3.08 0.04 -14.48
N LYS A 152 3.26 1.34 -14.70
CA LYS A 152 3.72 2.29 -13.67
C LYS A 152 2.67 2.62 -12.60
N TYR A 153 1.39 2.47 -12.94
CA TYR A 153 0.24 2.81 -12.08
C TYR A 153 -0.60 1.57 -11.73
N LEU A 154 0.02 0.40 -11.68
CA LEU A 154 -0.56 -0.78 -11.04
C LEU A 154 -0.02 -0.88 -9.62
N MET A 155 -0.89 -1.17 -8.66
CA MET A 155 -0.48 -1.32 -7.27
C MET A 155 0.28 -2.64 -7.06
N ALA A 156 -0.10 -3.69 -7.80
CA ALA A 156 0.66 -4.94 -7.90
C ALA A 156 0.20 -5.74 -9.12
N LYS A 157 1.14 -6.35 -9.85
CA LYS A 157 0.84 -7.39 -10.83
C LYS A 157 1.45 -8.69 -10.32
N THR A 158 0.62 -9.69 -10.05
CA THR A 158 1.10 -11.06 -9.84
C THR A 158 1.60 -11.62 -11.17
N ILE A 159 2.82 -12.17 -11.17
CA ILE A 159 3.42 -12.89 -12.31
C ILE A 159 2.74 -14.25 -12.44
#